data_AF-A0A2B8B1H6-F1
#
_entry.id   AF-A0A2B8B1H6-F1
#
_cell.length_a   1.000
_cell.length_b   1.000
_cell.length_c   1.000
_cell.angle_alpha   90.00
_cell.angle_beta   90.00
_cell.angle_gamma   90.00
#
_symmetry.space_group_name_H-M   'P 1'
#
loop_
_entity.id
_entity.type
_entity.pdbx_description
1 polymer ?
#
loop_
_entity_poly.entity_id
_entity_poly.type
_entity_poly.pdbx_seq_one_letter_code
_entity_poly.pdbx_strand_id
1 'polypeptide(L)' 'MTTTGPRNDGLRLSPFRGLRYAPERIGSLAAVTSPPYDVVVRPDGLRHLETADPHNIVRLILPQAASPA' A
#
# COMPACT_ATOMS: atom_id res chain seq x y z
N MET A 1 -46.20 22.52 -13.57
CA MET A 1 -44.97 22.67 -12.76
C MET A 1 -44.37 21.28 -12.55
N THR A 2 -43.30 20.95 -13.25
CA THR A 2 -42.58 19.67 -13.09
C THR A 2 -41.67 19.75 -11.87
N THR A 3 -42.04 19.03 -10.81
CA THR A 3 -41.23 18.92 -9.59
C THR A 3 -40.10 17.93 -9.82
N THR A 4 -38.87 18.44 -9.86
CA THR A 4 -37.62 17.68 -9.86
C THR A 4 -37.56 16.81 -8.60
N GLY A 5 -37.51 15.48 -8.77
CA GLY A 5 -37.29 14.53 -7.67
C GLY A 5 -35.93 14.74 -6.98
N PRO A 6 -35.72 14.18 -5.77
CA PRO A 6 -34.53 14.44 -4.97
C PRO A 6 -33.26 14.10 -5.76
N ARG A 7 -32.34 15.06 -5.87
CA ARG A 7 -31.01 14.79 -6.39
C ARG A 7 -30.28 13.92 -5.37
N ASN A 8 -29.84 12.74 -5.79
CA ASN A 8 -28.94 11.90 -5.01
C ASN A 8 -27.57 12.59 -4.92
N ASP A 9 -27.44 13.57 -4.02
CA ASP A 9 -26.24 14.36 -3.75
C ASP A 9 -25.27 13.64 -2.78
N GLY A 10 -25.47 12.34 -2.55
CA GLY A 10 -24.64 11.49 -1.68
C GLY A 10 -23.44 10.85 -2.39
N LEU A 11 -22.60 10.16 -1.61
CA LEU A 11 -21.42 9.43 -2.11
C LEU A 11 -21.84 8.38 -3.16
N ARG A 12 -21.44 8.60 -4.41
CA ARG A 12 -21.60 7.64 -5.50
C ARG A 12 -20.36 6.77 -5.61
N LEU A 13 -20.48 5.52 -5.16
CA LEU A 13 -19.44 4.52 -5.34
C LEU A 13 -19.52 3.91 -6.74
N SER A 14 -18.36 3.72 -7.36
CA SER A 14 -18.22 3.02 -8.63
C SER A 14 -17.16 1.93 -8.49
N PRO A 15 -17.35 0.76 -9.12
CA PRO A 15 -16.36 -0.31 -9.06
C PRO A 15 -15.07 0.12 -9.77
N PHE A 16 -13.93 -0.33 -9.25
CA PHE A 16 -12.64 -0.21 -9.89
C PHE A 16 -11.93 -1.56 -9.87
N ARG A 17 -10.99 -1.77 -10.80
CA ARG A 17 -10.15 -2.97 -10.81
C ARG A 17 -9.07 -2.83 -9.76
N GLY A 18 -9.32 -3.39 -8.58
CA GLY A 18 -8.31 -3.51 -7.52
C GLY A 18 -7.28 -4.60 -7.82
N LEU A 19 -6.05 -4.38 -7.38
CA LEU A 19 -5.02 -5.42 -7.34
C LEU A 19 -5.00 -6.05 -5.95
N ARG A 20 -4.75 -7.36 -5.90
CA ARG A 20 -4.52 -8.11 -4.66
C ARG A 20 -3.13 -8.72 -4.71
N TYR A 21 -2.54 -8.95 -3.54
CA TYR A 21 -1.36 -9.80 -3.44
C TYR A 21 -1.67 -11.22 -3.93
N ALA A 22 -0.68 -11.89 -4.48
CA ALA A 22 -0.76 -13.25 -5.00
C ALA A 22 -0.70 -14.28 -3.86
N PRO A 23 -1.83 -14.81 -3.35
CA PRO A 23 -1.85 -15.65 -2.14
C PRO A 23 -1.00 -16.92 -2.27
N GLU A 24 -0.85 -17.46 -3.49
CA GLU A 24 -0.01 -18.60 -3.80
C GLU A 24 1.50 -18.32 -3.70
N ARG A 25 1.89 -17.04 -3.66
CA ARG A 25 3.29 -16.60 -3.52
C ARG A 25 3.61 -16.04 -2.15
N ILE A 26 2.60 -15.70 -1.34
CA ILE A 26 2.80 -15.04 -0.04
C ILE A 26 2.33 -15.95 1.10
N GLY A 27 3.25 -16.31 1.99
CA GLY A 27 2.90 -17.07 3.20
C GLY A 27 2.09 -16.24 4.21
N SER A 28 2.35 -14.94 4.28
CA SER A 28 1.64 -14.00 5.15
C SER A 28 1.63 -12.60 4.54
N LEU A 29 0.48 -11.91 4.59
CA LEU A 29 0.39 -10.52 4.13
C LEU A 29 1.33 -9.60 4.93
N ALA A 30 1.51 -9.86 6.23
CA ALA A 30 2.39 -9.07 7.09
C ALA A 30 3.86 -9.14 6.69
N ALA A 31 4.29 -10.20 5.98
CA ALA A 31 5.66 -10.34 5.49
C ALA A 31 5.95 -9.40 4.30
N VAL A 32 4.92 -9.06 3.52
CA VAL A 32 5.05 -8.27 2.28
C VAL A 32 4.53 -6.84 2.42
N THR A 33 3.94 -6.48 3.56
CA THR A 33 3.55 -5.10 3.89
C THR A 33 4.55 -4.44 4.84
N SER A 34 4.40 -3.13 5.05
CA SER A 34 5.19 -2.38 6.02
C SER A 34 4.28 -1.68 7.02
N PRO A 35 4.76 -1.41 8.25
CA PRO A 35 4.09 -0.49 9.15
C PRO A 35 4.11 0.95 8.58
N PRO A 36 3.42 1.90 9.23
CA PRO A 36 3.47 3.31 8.87
C PRO A 36 4.88 3.91 8.89
N TYR A 37 5.09 5.02 8.17
CA TYR A 37 6.40 5.64 7.98
C TYR A 37 7.12 6.00 9.29
N ASP A 38 6.40 6.50 10.30
CA ASP A 38 6.96 6.84 11.62
C ASP A 38 7.52 5.62 12.37
N VAL A 39 7.05 4.42 12.04
CA VAL A 39 7.56 3.16 12.58
C VAL A 39 8.73 2.65 11.73
N VAL A 40 8.61 2.70 10.40
CA VAL A 40 9.64 2.20 9.48
C VAL A 40 10.95 2.98 9.57
N VAL A 41 10.87 4.30 9.74
CA VAL A 41 12.03 5.22 9.72
C VAL A 41 12.81 5.20 11.05
N ARG A 42 12.40 4.39 12.02
CA ARG A 42 13.24 4.09 13.18
C ARG A 42 14.56 3.42 12.74
N PRO A 43 15.65 3.56 13.51
CA PRO A 43 16.91 2.91 13.20
C PRO A 43 16.71 1.42 12.88
N ASP A 44 17.35 0.95 11.82
CA ASP A 44 17.31 -0.43 11.32
C ASP A 44 15.95 -0.97 10.83
N GLY A 45 14.84 -0.26 11.04
CA GLY A 45 13.49 -0.70 10.64
C GLY A 45 13.35 -0.91 9.14
N LEU A 46 13.87 0.04 8.35
CA LEU A 46 13.89 -0.06 6.89
C LEU A 46 14.70 -1.27 6.41
N ARG A 47 15.95 -1.41 6.88
CA ARG A 47 16.82 -2.54 6.51
C ARG A 47 16.23 -3.88 6.94
N HIS A 48 15.62 -3.95 8.12
CA HIS A 48 14.97 -5.15 8.60
C HIS A 48 13.83 -5.58 7.65
N LEU A 49 12.95 -4.66 7.28
CA LEU A 49 11.85 -4.94 6.36
C LEU A 49 12.34 -5.29 4.95
N GLU A 50 13.37 -4.59 4.44
CA GLU A 50 13.97 -4.86 3.13
C GLU A 50 14.57 -6.27 3.04
N THR A 51 15.13 -6.77 4.14
CA THR A 51 15.80 -8.08 4.19
C THR A 51 14.88 -9.21 4.63
N ALA A 52 13.72 -8.92 5.21
CA ALA A 52 12.77 -9.92 5.71
C ALA A 52 12.05 -10.70 4.60
N ASP A 53 11.67 -10.04 3.51
CA ASP A 53 11.04 -10.69 2.35
C ASP A 53 11.42 -9.93 1.04
N PRO A 54 11.81 -10.64 -0.03
CA PRO A 54 12.16 -9.99 -1.30
C PRO A 54 11.00 -9.21 -1.93
N HIS A 55 9.74 -9.48 -1.58
CA HIS A 55 8.55 -8.81 -2.07
C HIS A 55 7.99 -7.76 -1.08
N ASN A 56 8.70 -7.42 0.00
CA ASN A 56 8.23 -6.42 0.93
C ASN A 56 8.06 -5.05 0.24
N ILE A 57 6.88 -4.44 0.42
CA ILE A 57 6.50 -3.17 -0.21
C ILE A 57 7.44 -2.01 0.12
N VAL A 58 8.18 -2.10 1.23
CA VAL A 58 9.13 -1.06 1.67
C VAL A 58 10.14 -0.69 0.57
N ARG A 59 10.52 -1.67 -0.27
CA ARG A 59 11.43 -1.49 -1.40
C ARG A 59 10.89 -0.53 -2.46
N LEU A 60 9.56 -0.37 -2.55
CA LEU A 60 8.89 0.51 -3.51
C LEU A 60 8.56 1.88 -2.90
N ILE A 61 8.20 1.91 -1.61
CA ILE A 61 7.70 3.13 -0.96
C ILE A 61 8.80 3.95 -0.25
N LEU A 62 9.93 3.32 0.08
CA LEU A 62 11.10 3.95 0.70
C LEU A 62 12.40 3.41 0.07
N PRO A 63 12.61 3.59 -1.26
CA PRO A 63 13.80 3.08 -1.91
C PRO A 63 15.05 3.78 -1.37
N GLN A 64 16.06 3.00 -0.97
CA GLN A 64 17.40 3.53 -0.73
C GLN A 64 17.94 4.10 -2.03
N ALA A 65 18.31 5.38 -2.03
CA ALA A 65 19.03 5.95 -3.14
C ALA A 65 20.33 5.16 -3.32
N ALA A 66 20.64 4.76 -4.56
CA ALA A 66 22.01 4.33 -4.86
C ALA A 66 22.93 5.49 -4.47
N SER A 67 24.01 5.21 -3.73
CA SER A 67 25.06 6.21 -3.54
C SER A 67 25.44 6.73 -4.92
N PRO A 68 25.37 8.06 -5.17
CA PRO A 68 25.80 8.59 -6.45
C PRO A 68 27.26 8.16 -6.68
N ALA A 69 27.54 7.71 -7.91
CA ALA A 69 28.87 7.31 -8.34
C ALA A 69 29.85 8.49 -8.35
#